data_AF-A0A4U1CC94-F1
#
_entry.id   AF-A0A4U1CC94-F1
#
_cell.length_a   1.000
_cell.length_b   1.000
_cell.length_c   1.000
_cell.angle_alpha   90.00
_cell.angle_beta   90.00
_cell.angle_gamma   90.00
#
_symmetry.space_group_name_H-M   'P 1'
#
loop_
_entity.id
_entity.type
_entity.pdbx_description
1 polymer ?
#
loop_
_entity_poly.entity_id
_entity_poly.type
_entity_poly.pdbx_seq_one_letter_code
_entity_poly.pdbx_strand_id
1 'polypeptide(L)'
;METKEILARIELAMDKVIEEYQNDNFIIFSDHNDKQKFLFDKDYFKSLRFGKTNTCMFLGCVQRAINNSHTIQKATSISTISEDGHLLWPTFNHKKGVLELSKIGLNYASTFPGFCRAHEQMFNPFEEKKDMSTEQDFRLQVYRSICREIVENKRSLDTSLLRRNQYILFRDNKLSEMIRAEADALHIDSKSIVSMRHEFVDWRLRELNKSVKQSEAYLADLHKLYLSIHNDLVKNKAQKVFVQAMEVDWVIPCCLAGRGGFKLNNKSKRRADIILNALPYENKTFLILASHFKDKRFVDTYINSFTKHPFHLIKMVESWMLYGSDHWFIRPSVWESLADDVKDKVLKELFNFNKSIYAVADFEIFVGLREQLILRQQT
;
A
#
# COMPACT_ATOMS: atom_id res chain seq x y z
N MET A 1 51.38 -9.26 -26.27
CA MET A 1 51.15 -8.45 -25.05
C MET A 1 51.37 -9.36 -23.85
N GLU A 2 52.16 -8.92 -22.86
CA GLU A 2 52.31 -9.68 -21.62
C GLU A 2 50.99 -9.63 -20.82
N THR A 3 50.67 -10.68 -20.07
CA THR A 3 49.44 -10.78 -19.27
C THR A 3 49.25 -9.58 -18.34
N LYS A 4 50.33 -9.04 -17.78
CA LYS A 4 50.29 -7.84 -16.92
C LYS A 4 49.83 -6.59 -17.67
N GLU A 5 50.26 -6.43 -18.91
CA GLU A 5 49.87 -5.29 -19.75
C GLU A 5 48.39 -5.38 -20.14
N ILE A 6 47.89 -6.59 -20.42
CA ILE A 6 46.46 -6.83 -20.68
C ILE A 6 45.62 -6.42 -19.48
N LEU A 7 45.99 -6.90 -18.28
CA LEU A 7 45.27 -6.60 -17.05
C LEU A 7 45.26 -5.11 -16.72
N ALA A 8 46.40 -4.43 -16.85
CA ALA A 8 46.49 -2.98 -16.61
C ALA A 8 45.60 -2.15 -17.55
N ARG A 9 45.50 -2.54 -18.83
CA ARG A 9 44.59 -1.85 -19.77
C ARG A 9 43.12 -2.15 -19.47
N ILE A 10 42.79 -3.35 -19.01
CA ILE A 10 41.43 -3.67 -18.56
C ILE A 10 41.07 -2.86 -17.31
N GLU A 11 41.98 -2.74 -16.34
CA GLU A 11 41.80 -1.90 -15.16
C GLU A 11 41.55 -0.44 -15.56
N LEU A 12 42.32 0.10 -16.51
CA LEU A 12 42.12 1.46 -17.03
C LEU A 12 40.74 1.64 -17.67
N ALA A 13 40.28 0.66 -18.46
CA ALA A 13 38.94 0.67 -19.05
C ALA A 13 37.84 0.65 -17.98
N MET A 14 38.03 -0.17 -16.94
CA MET A 14 37.11 -0.26 -15.80
C MET A 14 37.04 1.07 -15.04
N ASP A 15 38.19 1.64 -14.66
CA ASP A 15 38.26 2.87 -13.88
C ASP A 15 37.58 4.02 -14.61
N LYS A 16 37.85 4.18 -15.91
CA LYS A 16 37.21 5.21 -16.74
C LYS A 16 35.68 5.06 -16.76
N VAL A 17 35.17 3.87 -17.07
CA VAL A 17 33.71 3.65 -17.14
C VAL A 17 33.04 3.83 -15.78
N ILE A 18 33.70 3.39 -14.69
CA ILE A 18 33.17 3.57 -13.34
C ILE A 18 33.19 5.04 -12.92
N GLU A 19 34.24 5.79 -13.25
CA GLU A 19 34.30 7.23 -13.01
C GLU A 19 33.20 7.99 -13.77
N GLU A 20 33.01 7.70 -15.06
CA GLU A 20 31.91 8.24 -15.86
C GLU A 20 30.56 7.91 -15.22
N TYR A 21 30.35 6.66 -14.80
CA TYR A 21 29.12 6.24 -14.15
C TYR A 21 28.90 6.93 -12.80
N GLN A 22 29.95 7.14 -12.01
CA GLN A 22 29.86 7.84 -10.73
C GLN A 22 29.50 9.33 -10.92
N ASN A 23 30.02 9.94 -11.99
CA ASN A 23 29.69 11.31 -12.36
C ASN A 23 28.26 11.45 -12.89
N ASP A 24 27.78 10.48 -13.67
CA ASP A 24 26.39 10.41 -14.13
C ASP A 24 25.85 8.97 -14.16
N ASN A 25 25.03 8.61 -13.15
CA ASN A 25 24.43 7.28 -13.11
C ASN A 25 23.30 7.06 -14.15
N PHE A 26 22.98 8.06 -14.97
CA PHE A 26 22.02 7.92 -16.07
C PHE A 26 22.65 7.45 -17.38
N ILE A 27 23.99 7.39 -17.50
CA ILE A 27 24.66 6.91 -18.72
C ILE A 27 24.26 5.47 -19.11
N ILE A 28 23.91 4.63 -18.13
CA ILE A 28 23.40 3.26 -18.35
C ILE A 28 22.00 3.23 -18.98
N PHE A 29 21.30 4.38 -19.04
CA PHE A 29 19.99 4.56 -19.66
C PHE A 29 20.04 5.45 -20.91
N SER A 30 21.24 5.66 -21.49
CA SER A 30 21.44 6.47 -22.69
C SER A 30 20.71 5.90 -23.91
N ASP A 31 20.67 4.57 -24.06
CA ASP A 31 19.86 3.92 -25.09
C ASP A 31 18.38 3.94 -24.73
N HIS A 32 17.58 4.56 -25.62
CA HIS A 32 16.15 4.70 -25.43
C HIS A 32 15.44 3.34 -25.37
N ASN A 33 15.83 2.38 -26.20
CA ASN A 33 15.14 1.08 -26.27
C ASN A 33 15.35 0.28 -24.98
N ASP A 34 16.55 0.28 -24.43
CA ASP A 34 16.88 -0.44 -23.21
C ASP A 34 16.25 0.21 -21.97
N LYS A 35 16.21 1.55 -21.93
CA LYS A 35 15.42 2.28 -20.94
C LYS A 35 13.94 1.86 -21.00
N GLN A 36 13.35 1.79 -22.20
CA GLN A 36 11.95 1.38 -22.37
C GLN A 36 11.73 -0.08 -21.94
N LYS A 37 12.60 -1.01 -22.32
CA LYS A 37 12.53 -2.41 -21.89
C LYS A 37 12.57 -2.54 -20.36
N PHE A 38 13.46 -1.79 -19.71
CA PHE A 38 13.55 -1.80 -18.25
C PHE A 38 12.28 -1.23 -17.60
N LEU A 39 11.79 -0.07 -18.06
CA LEU A 39 10.60 0.56 -17.49
C LEU A 39 9.34 -0.30 -17.67
N PHE A 40 9.18 -0.89 -18.87
CA PHE A 40 8.01 -1.66 -19.29
C PHE A 40 8.19 -3.18 -19.23
N ASP A 41 9.04 -3.63 -18.31
CA ASP A 41 9.33 -5.05 -18.11
C ASP A 41 8.06 -5.86 -17.79
N LYS A 42 7.83 -6.95 -18.55
CA LYS A 42 6.60 -7.74 -18.47
C LYS A 42 6.42 -8.43 -17.11
N ASP A 43 7.51 -8.88 -16.49
CA ASP A 43 7.46 -9.59 -15.22
C ASP A 43 7.18 -8.63 -14.07
N TYR A 44 7.71 -7.41 -14.13
CA TYR A 44 7.33 -6.34 -13.21
C TYR A 44 5.83 -6.01 -13.33
N PHE A 45 5.30 -5.83 -14.54
CA PHE A 45 3.87 -5.55 -14.70
C PHE A 45 2.98 -6.71 -14.25
N LYS A 46 3.48 -7.95 -14.33
CA LYS A 46 2.80 -9.14 -13.83
C LYS A 46 2.80 -9.20 -12.30
N SER A 47 3.89 -8.80 -11.64
CA SER A 47 3.98 -8.80 -10.17
C SER A 47 3.10 -7.75 -9.49
N LEU A 48 2.71 -6.70 -10.24
CA LEU A 48 1.72 -5.72 -9.80
C LEU A 48 0.31 -6.30 -9.56
N ARG A 49 0.03 -7.52 -10.01
CA ARG A 49 -1.29 -8.17 -9.87
C ARG A 49 -1.23 -9.28 -8.83
N PHE A 50 -2.36 -9.60 -8.21
CA PHE A 50 -2.45 -10.76 -7.33
C PHE A 50 -2.15 -12.05 -8.11
N GLY A 51 -1.24 -12.86 -7.56
CA GLY A 51 -0.99 -14.21 -8.03
C GLY A 51 -2.19 -15.12 -7.80
N LYS A 52 -2.35 -16.16 -8.63
CA LYS A 52 -3.48 -17.09 -8.52
C LYS A 52 -3.38 -18.05 -7.32
N THR A 53 -2.26 -18.07 -6.59
CA THR A 53 -1.86 -19.21 -5.73
C THR A 53 -1.58 -18.83 -4.27
N ASN A 54 -2.24 -17.81 -3.73
CA ASN A 54 -2.08 -17.51 -2.31
C ASN A 54 -2.65 -18.63 -1.44
N THR A 55 -1.97 -18.91 -0.33
CA THR A 55 -2.47 -19.76 0.75
C THR A 55 -3.38 -18.94 1.65
N CYS A 56 -4.40 -19.60 2.21
CA CYS A 56 -5.29 -19.00 3.20
C CYS A 56 -4.52 -18.38 4.38
N MET A 57 -4.92 -17.17 4.76
CA MET A 57 -4.34 -16.39 5.85
C MET A 57 -4.79 -16.85 7.24
N PHE A 58 -5.68 -17.84 7.35
CA PHE A 58 -6.00 -18.44 8.65
C PHE A 58 -4.81 -19.28 9.13
N LEU A 59 -4.32 -19.03 10.35
CA LEU A 59 -3.10 -19.65 10.87
C LEU A 59 -3.22 -21.19 10.86
N GLY A 60 -2.20 -21.85 10.31
CA GLY A 60 -2.17 -23.31 10.17
C GLY A 60 -2.98 -23.87 8.99
N CYS A 61 -3.71 -23.04 8.24
CA CYS A 61 -4.42 -23.49 7.05
C CYS A 61 -3.46 -23.59 5.85
N VAL A 62 -3.48 -24.73 5.16
CA VAL A 62 -2.70 -24.97 3.94
C VAL A 62 -3.54 -24.88 2.65
N GLN A 63 -4.84 -24.62 2.79
CA GLN A 63 -5.76 -24.55 1.65
C GLN A 63 -5.53 -23.28 0.82
N ARG A 64 -5.81 -23.38 -0.48
CA ARG A 64 -5.71 -22.25 -1.40
C ARG A 64 -6.77 -21.19 -1.11
N ALA A 65 -6.38 -19.93 -1.16
CA ALA A 65 -7.29 -18.80 -1.06
C ALA A 65 -8.14 -18.65 -2.34
N ILE A 66 -9.39 -18.21 -2.18
CA ILE A 66 -10.24 -17.79 -3.30
C ILE A 66 -9.82 -16.40 -3.77
N ASN A 67 -9.99 -16.07 -5.04
CA ASN A 67 -9.53 -14.79 -5.59
C ASN A 67 -10.42 -13.59 -5.22
N ASN A 68 -11.61 -13.86 -4.69
CA ASN A 68 -12.74 -12.94 -4.61
C ASN A 68 -13.28 -12.81 -3.16
N SER A 69 -12.41 -12.98 -2.17
CA SER A 69 -12.71 -12.55 -0.79
C SER A 69 -12.68 -11.02 -0.74
N HIS A 70 -13.73 -10.39 -0.22
CA HIS A 70 -13.82 -8.94 -0.14
C HIS A 70 -13.42 -8.48 1.26
N THR A 71 -12.46 -7.56 1.39
CA THR A 71 -12.14 -6.98 2.71
C THR A 71 -13.29 -6.14 3.27
N ILE A 72 -13.92 -5.35 2.41
CA ILE A 72 -15.08 -4.51 2.70
C ILE A 72 -16.30 -5.19 2.07
N GLN A 73 -17.38 -5.30 2.85
CA GLN A 73 -18.58 -6.02 2.44
C GLN A 73 -19.17 -5.48 1.14
N LYS A 74 -19.32 -6.37 0.15
CA LYS A 74 -19.82 -5.99 -1.17
C LYS A 74 -21.30 -5.59 -1.12
N ALA A 75 -22.12 -6.40 -0.45
CA ALA A 75 -23.58 -6.32 -0.50
C ALA A 75 -24.18 -5.21 0.38
N THR A 76 -23.36 -4.60 1.24
CA THR A 76 -23.75 -3.47 2.09
C THR A 76 -22.88 -2.27 1.78
N SER A 77 -21.62 -2.24 2.24
CA SER A 77 -20.82 -1.03 2.20
C SER A 77 -20.43 -0.58 0.81
N ILE A 78 -19.82 -1.46 0.01
CA ILE A 78 -19.43 -1.12 -1.37
C ILE A 78 -20.66 -0.73 -2.21
N SER A 79 -21.77 -1.48 -2.12
CA SER A 79 -22.99 -1.18 -2.88
C SER A 79 -23.65 0.13 -2.47
N THR A 80 -23.66 0.48 -1.16
CA THR A 80 -24.28 1.71 -0.63
C THR A 80 -23.71 2.98 -1.26
N ILE A 81 -22.43 2.98 -1.60
CA ILE A 81 -21.75 4.15 -2.16
C ILE A 81 -21.45 4.04 -3.65
N SER A 82 -21.89 2.96 -4.31
CA SER A 82 -21.69 2.79 -5.74
C SER A 82 -22.73 3.54 -6.57
N GLU A 83 -22.32 3.97 -7.76
CA GLU A 83 -23.19 4.57 -8.77
C GLU A 83 -22.99 3.81 -10.08
N ASP A 84 -24.07 3.42 -10.73
CA ASP A 84 -24.07 2.59 -11.94
C ASP A 84 -23.21 1.31 -11.81
N GLY A 85 -23.16 0.73 -10.61
CA GLY A 85 -22.35 -0.46 -10.31
C GLY A 85 -20.83 -0.21 -10.25
N HIS A 86 -20.42 1.05 -10.11
CA HIS A 86 -19.02 1.47 -10.08
C HIS A 86 -18.70 2.37 -8.88
N LEU A 87 -17.41 2.40 -8.54
CA LEU A 87 -16.78 3.27 -7.55
C LEU A 87 -15.53 3.90 -8.16
N LEU A 88 -14.96 4.89 -7.48
CA LEU A 88 -13.62 5.40 -7.79
C LEU A 88 -12.63 5.03 -6.69
N TRP A 89 -11.39 4.71 -7.07
CA TRP A 89 -10.31 4.41 -6.13
C TRP A 89 -8.95 4.83 -6.70
N PRO A 90 -7.94 5.07 -5.84
CA PRO A 90 -6.60 5.46 -6.29
C PRO A 90 -5.93 4.36 -7.08
N THR A 91 -5.40 4.70 -8.25
CA THR A 91 -4.56 3.80 -9.06
C THR A 91 -3.36 4.55 -9.61
N PHE A 92 -2.25 3.84 -9.78
CA PHE A 92 -1.07 4.39 -10.43
C PHE A 92 -1.03 4.00 -11.90
N ASN A 93 -1.08 4.99 -12.78
CA ASN A 93 -0.91 4.81 -14.21
C ASN A 93 0.58 4.69 -14.54
N HIS A 94 1.11 3.47 -14.52
CA HIS A 94 2.54 3.21 -14.77
C HIS A 94 3.04 3.69 -16.15
N LYS A 95 2.16 3.91 -17.14
CA LYS A 95 2.55 4.43 -18.45
C LYS A 95 2.74 5.94 -18.43
N LYS A 96 1.87 6.66 -17.72
CA LYS A 96 1.92 8.12 -17.57
C LYS A 96 2.81 8.56 -16.39
N GLY A 97 3.08 7.65 -15.45
CA GLY A 97 3.80 7.97 -14.20
C GLY A 97 2.98 8.82 -13.22
N VAL A 98 1.66 8.80 -13.31
CA VAL A 98 0.76 9.64 -12.49
C VAL A 98 -0.23 8.79 -11.70
N LEU A 99 -0.65 9.28 -10.54
CA LEU A 99 -1.77 8.74 -9.79
C LEU A 99 -3.07 9.33 -10.34
N GLU A 100 -4.10 8.50 -10.47
CA GLU A 100 -5.43 8.93 -10.90
C GLU A 100 -6.49 8.17 -10.10
N LEU A 101 -7.71 8.71 -10.08
CA LEU A 101 -8.88 7.97 -9.60
C LEU A 101 -9.46 7.19 -10.77
N SER A 102 -9.49 5.87 -10.67
CA SER A 102 -10.03 4.99 -11.71
C SER A 102 -11.36 4.37 -11.31
N LYS A 103 -12.22 4.13 -12.30
CA LYS A 103 -13.46 3.36 -12.10
C LYS A 103 -13.14 1.90 -11.78
N ILE A 104 -13.86 1.35 -10.80
CA ILE A 104 -13.81 -0.07 -10.43
C ILE A 104 -15.21 -0.61 -10.20
N GLY A 105 -15.49 -1.80 -10.75
CA GLY A 105 -16.77 -2.47 -10.57
C GLY A 105 -16.92 -3.14 -9.20
N LEU A 106 -18.15 -3.24 -8.71
CA LEU A 106 -18.51 -3.84 -7.42
C LEU A 106 -17.90 -5.22 -7.15
N ASN A 107 -17.75 -6.05 -8.18
CA ASN A 107 -17.24 -7.42 -8.07
C ASN A 107 -15.72 -7.50 -7.83
N TYR A 108 -15.01 -6.40 -8.06
CA TYR A 108 -13.55 -6.32 -7.97
C TYR A 108 -13.10 -5.40 -6.84
N ALA A 109 -13.92 -4.40 -6.49
CA ALA A 109 -13.66 -3.49 -5.40
C ALA A 109 -13.39 -4.27 -4.10
N SER A 110 -12.30 -3.91 -3.43
CA SER A 110 -11.87 -4.51 -2.17
C SER A 110 -11.58 -6.03 -2.21
N THR A 111 -11.47 -6.65 -3.38
CA THR A 111 -11.14 -8.08 -3.48
C THR A 111 -9.66 -8.35 -3.25
N PHE A 112 -9.36 -9.44 -2.54
CA PHE A 112 -8.00 -9.93 -2.37
C PHE A 112 -7.99 -11.46 -2.13
N PRO A 113 -6.89 -12.17 -2.48
CA PRO A 113 -6.81 -13.61 -2.27
C PRO A 113 -6.31 -13.94 -0.86
N GLY A 114 -7.18 -13.76 0.13
CA GLY A 114 -6.86 -13.90 1.55
C GLY A 114 -7.28 -15.20 2.21
N PHE A 115 -8.47 -15.73 1.91
CA PHE A 115 -9.06 -16.86 2.64
C PHE A 115 -9.49 -17.98 1.71
N CYS A 116 -9.43 -19.23 2.17
CA CYS A 116 -10.06 -20.34 1.46
C CYS A 116 -11.59 -20.30 1.65
N ARG A 117 -12.33 -21.09 0.87
CA ARG A 117 -13.80 -21.12 0.95
C ARG A 117 -14.33 -21.36 2.37
N ALA A 118 -13.68 -22.25 3.14
CA ALA A 118 -14.10 -22.56 4.50
C ALA A 118 -13.89 -21.40 5.47
N HIS A 119 -12.73 -20.74 5.42
CA HIS A 119 -12.44 -19.63 6.34
C HIS A 119 -13.09 -18.31 5.91
N GLU A 120 -13.51 -18.17 4.65
CA GLU A 120 -14.35 -17.06 4.23
C GLU A 120 -15.71 -17.08 4.95
N GLN A 121 -16.24 -18.26 5.28
CA GLN A 121 -17.53 -18.40 5.98
C GLN A 121 -17.51 -17.83 7.41
N MET A 122 -16.34 -17.60 7.99
CA MET A 122 -16.22 -16.97 9.30
C MET A 122 -16.82 -15.55 9.34
N PHE A 123 -16.93 -14.90 8.18
CA PHE A 123 -17.50 -13.55 8.06
C PHE A 123 -19.02 -13.56 7.80
N ASN A 124 -19.63 -14.73 7.54
CA ASN A 124 -21.05 -14.86 7.26
C ASN A 124 -21.98 -14.22 8.30
N PRO A 125 -21.71 -14.28 9.63
CA PRO A 125 -22.65 -13.75 10.62
C PRO A 125 -23.08 -12.29 10.38
N PHE A 126 -22.15 -11.42 9.98
CA PHE A 126 -22.46 -10.01 9.68
C PHE A 126 -22.65 -9.73 8.17
N GLU A 127 -22.19 -10.62 7.30
CA GLU A 127 -22.44 -10.55 5.84
C GLU A 127 -23.89 -10.90 5.48
N GLU A 128 -24.42 -12.00 6.03
CA GLU A 128 -25.79 -12.46 5.77
C GLU A 128 -26.81 -11.57 6.46
N LYS A 129 -26.50 -11.14 7.70
CA LYS A 129 -27.33 -10.18 8.45
C LYS A 129 -27.35 -8.80 7.79
N LYS A 130 -26.33 -8.47 6.98
CA LYS A 130 -26.13 -7.13 6.42
C LYS A 130 -26.11 -6.06 7.51
N ASP A 131 -25.51 -6.36 8.65
CA ASP A 131 -25.28 -5.42 9.75
C ASP A 131 -24.24 -5.97 10.72
N MET A 132 -23.55 -5.08 11.43
CA MET A 132 -22.59 -5.42 12.48
C MET A 132 -23.14 -4.98 13.83
N SER A 133 -23.22 -5.90 14.79
CA SER A 133 -23.90 -5.63 16.06
C SER A 133 -23.17 -6.15 17.29
N THR A 134 -22.22 -7.05 17.11
CA THR A 134 -21.48 -7.67 18.22
C THR A 134 -20.01 -7.28 18.18
N GLU A 135 -19.35 -7.34 19.34
CA GLU A 135 -17.90 -7.17 19.42
C GLU A 135 -17.15 -8.14 18.49
N GLN A 136 -17.68 -9.36 18.34
CA GLN A 136 -17.12 -10.39 17.47
C GLN A 136 -17.17 -9.97 15.99
N ASP A 137 -18.24 -9.34 15.53
CA ASP A 137 -18.36 -8.84 14.15
C ASP A 137 -17.25 -7.82 13.86
N PHE A 138 -17.08 -6.84 14.75
CA PHE A 138 -16.05 -5.80 14.62
C PHE A 138 -14.64 -6.38 14.62
N ARG A 139 -14.38 -7.37 15.48
CA ARG A 139 -13.09 -8.07 15.55
C ARG A 139 -12.79 -8.89 14.31
N LEU A 140 -13.80 -9.55 13.73
CA LEU A 140 -13.67 -10.27 12.46
C LEU A 140 -13.39 -9.33 11.30
N GLN A 141 -14.07 -8.19 11.21
CA GLN A 141 -13.80 -7.18 10.18
C GLN A 141 -12.39 -6.58 10.27
N VAL A 142 -11.92 -6.30 11.50
CA VAL A 142 -10.53 -5.89 11.77
C VAL A 142 -9.55 -6.99 11.32
N TYR A 143 -9.81 -8.25 11.65
CA TYR A 143 -8.98 -9.37 11.21
C TYR A 143 -8.90 -9.48 9.69
N ARG A 144 -10.03 -9.32 9.00
CA ARG A 144 -10.10 -9.31 7.53
C ARG A 144 -9.23 -8.22 6.93
N SER A 145 -9.30 -7.02 7.51
CA SER A 145 -8.49 -5.85 7.12
C SER A 145 -7.00 -6.10 7.29
N ILE A 146 -6.59 -6.64 8.45
CA ILE A 146 -5.19 -6.98 8.72
C ILE A 146 -4.67 -8.01 7.73
N CYS A 147 -5.45 -9.05 7.43
CA CYS A 147 -5.07 -10.08 6.47
C CYS A 147 -4.87 -9.50 5.07
N ARG A 148 -5.75 -8.58 4.63
CA ARG A 148 -5.58 -7.88 3.35
C ARG A 148 -4.31 -7.05 3.33
N GLU A 149 -4.06 -6.28 4.39
CA GLU A 149 -2.85 -5.47 4.49
C GLU A 149 -1.58 -6.33 4.42
N ILE A 150 -1.57 -7.52 5.02
CA ILE A 150 -0.42 -8.45 4.90
C ILE A 150 -0.26 -8.94 3.47
N VAL A 151 -1.34 -9.43 2.85
CA VAL A 151 -1.30 -9.98 1.48
C VAL A 151 -0.80 -8.92 0.49
N GLU A 152 -1.32 -7.70 0.60
CA GLU A 152 -0.96 -6.60 -0.29
C GLU A 152 0.48 -6.11 -0.08
N ASN A 153 0.90 -5.92 1.19
CA ASN A 153 2.25 -5.46 1.47
C ASN A 153 3.31 -6.52 1.15
N LYS A 154 2.97 -7.82 1.29
CA LYS A 154 3.86 -8.90 0.84
C LYS A 154 4.05 -8.86 -0.67
N ARG A 155 2.96 -8.70 -1.43
CA ARG A 155 3.01 -8.54 -2.89
C ARG A 155 3.84 -7.31 -3.31
N SER A 156 3.67 -6.19 -2.60
CA SER A 156 4.44 -4.96 -2.84
C SER A 156 5.94 -5.15 -2.55
N LEU A 157 6.29 -5.86 -1.46
CA LEU A 157 7.67 -6.23 -1.14
C LEU A 157 8.27 -7.15 -2.23
N ASP A 158 7.55 -8.20 -2.65
CA ASP A 158 7.99 -9.11 -3.71
C ASP A 158 8.23 -8.36 -5.03
N THR A 159 7.35 -7.40 -5.36
CA THR A 159 7.48 -6.51 -6.52
C THR A 159 8.73 -5.62 -6.41
N SER A 160 8.99 -5.07 -5.22
CA SER A 160 10.15 -4.21 -4.95
C SER A 160 11.46 -5.00 -5.04
N LEU A 161 11.49 -6.22 -4.52
CA LEU A 161 12.63 -7.14 -4.63
C LEU A 161 12.91 -7.50 -6.09
N LEU A 162 11.86 -7.80 -6.88
CA LEU A 162 11.99 -8.05 -8.32
C LEU A 162 12.60 -6.83 -9.03
N ARG A 163 12.03 -5.64 -8.82
CA ARG A 163 12.54 -4.40 -9.43
C ARG A 163 13.99 -4.11 -9.05
N ARG A 164 14.36 -4.37 -7.80
CA ARG A 164 15.75 -4.25 -7.33
C ARG A 164 16.68 -5.20 -8.08
N ASN A 165 16.32 -6.47 -8.19
CA ASN A 165 17.15 -7.45 -8.88
C ASN A 165 17.26 -7.15 -10.38
N GLN A 166 16.16 -6.72 -11.01
CA GLN A 166 16.16 -6.24 -12.40
C GLN A 166 17.11 -5.07 -12.60
N TYR A 167 17.13 -4.11 -11.66
CA TYR A 167 18.04 -2.97 -11.74
C TYR A 167 19.50 -3.40 -11.66
N ILE A 168 19.86 -4.28 -10.73
CA ILE A 168 21.23 -4.80 -10.58
C ILE A 168 21.68 -5.46 -11.88
N LEU A 169 20.87 -6.39 -12.41
CA LEU A 169 21.18 -7.09 -13.66
C LEU A 169 21.32 -6.12 -14.84
N PHE A 170 20.40 -5.16 -14.97
CA PHE A 170 20.43 -4.16 -16.02
C PHE A 170 21.69 -3.30 -15.96
N ARG A 171 21.99 -2.73 -14.78
CA ARG A 171 23.16 -1.89 -14.53
C ARG A 171 24.45 -2.66 -14.83
N ASP A 172 24.59 -3.86 -14.27
CA ASP A 172 25.82 -4.65 -14.38
C ASP A 172 26.08 -5.08 -15.82
N ASN A 173 25.04 -5.43 -16.57
CA ASN A 173 25.15 -5.71 -17.99
C ASN A 173 25.59 -4.47 -18.78
N LYS A 174 24.99 -3.30 -18.50
CA LYS A 174 25.34 -2.05 -19.18
C LYS A 174 26.77 -1.60 -18.91
N LEU A 175 27.20 -1.65 -17.66
CA LEU A 175 28.60 -1.35 -17.31
C LEU A 175 29.55 -2.35 -17.97
N SER A 176 29.19 -3.63 -18.03
CA SER A 176 29.99 -4.64 -18.73
C SER A 176 30.10 -4.37 -20.23
N GLU A 177 29.02 -3.94 -20.89
CA GLU A 177 29.04 -3.54 -22.30
C GLU A 177 29.95 -2.33 -22.51
N MET A 178 29.87 -1.31 -21.65
CA MET A 178 30.71 -0.11 -21.72
C MET A 178 32.19 -0.42 -21.49
N ILE A 179 32.52 -1.26 -20.49
CA ILE A 179 33.89 -1.69 -20.22
C ILE A 179 34.47 -2.47 -21.40
N ARG A 180 33.67 -3.35 -22.02
CA ARG A 180 34.11 -4.08 -23.22
C ARG A 180 34.40 -3.13 -24.38
N ALA A 181 33.54 -2.15 -24.62
CA ALA A 181 33.76 -1.15 -25.66
C ALA A 181 35.02 -0.31 -25.41
N GLU A 182 35.29 0.06 -24.15
CA GLU A 182 36.51 0.78 -23.77
C GLU A 182 37.75 -0.11 -23.88
N ALA A 183 37.67 -1.39 -23.50
CA ALA A 183 38.75 -2.34 -23.66
C ALA A 183 39.13 -2.54 -25.14
N ASP A 184 38.14 -2.65 -26.03
CA ASP A 184 38.36 -2.72 -27.48
C ASP A 184 39.05 -1.44 -27.99
N ALA A 185 38.68 -0.26 -27.47
CA ALA A 185 39.32 1.01 -27.78
C ALA A 185 40.79 1.07 -27.32
N LEU A 186 41.14 0.36 -26.24
CA LEU A 186 42.50 0.20 -25.73
C LEU A 186 43.27 -0.98 -26.38
N HIS A 187 42.75 -1.51 -27.48
CA HIS A 187 43.31 -2.63 -28.24
C HIS A 187 43.40 -3.95 -27.47
N ILE A 188 42.48 -4.16 -26.52
CA ILE A 188 42.25 -5.46 -25.88
C ILE A 188 41.05 -6.12 -26.56
N ASP A 189 41.19 -7.34 -27.08
CA ASP A 189 40.04 -8.09 -27.60
C ASP A 189 39.04 -8.34 -26.46
N SER A 190 37.90 -7.66 -26.48
CA SER A 190 36.88 -7.76 -25.43
C SER A 190 36.32 -9.18 -25.26
N LYS A 191 36.47 -10.06 -26.26
CA LYS A 191 36.10 -11.49 -26.15
C LYS A 191 36.99 -12.27 -25.19
N SER A 192 38.20 -11.77 -24.90
CA SER A 192 39.09 -12.35 -23.89
C SER A 192 38.54 -12.19 -22.46
N ILE A 193 37.63 -11.24 -22.24
CA ILE A 193 36.99 -11.01 -20.95
C ILE A 193 35.82 -12.00 -20.81
N VAL A 194 36.07 -13.13 -20.14
CA VAL A 194 35.08 -14.20 -19.97
C VAL A 194 33.94 -13.79 -19.03
N SER A 195 34.28 -13.14 -17.92
CA SER A 195 33.30 -12.69 -16.93
C SER A 195 33.75 -11.40 -16.25
N MET A 196 32.77 -10.64 -15.77
CA MET A 196 32.96 -9.45 -14.95
C MET A 196 31.94 -9.48 -13.83
N ARG A 197 32.35 -9.01 -12.65
CA ARG A 197 31.48 -8.91 -11.48
C ARG A 197 31.54 -7.50 -10.93
N HIS A 198 30.37 -6.93 -10.68
CA HIS A 198 30.21 -5.57 -10.15
C HIS A 198 29.81 -5.67 -8.67
N GLU A 199 30.75 -5.40 -7.76
CA GLU A 199 30.52 -5.50 -6.30
C GLU A 199 30.45 -4.13 -5.63
N PHE A 200 29.47 -3.30 -6.01
CA PHE A 200 29.29 -2.00 -5.39
C PHE A 200 27.81 -1.58 -5.28
N VAL A 201 27.56 -0.63 -4.38
CA VAL A 201 26.22 -0.11 -4.09
C VAL A 201 26.12 1.36 -4.45
N ASP A 202 25.53 1.64 -5.62
CA ASP A 202 25.20 3.01 -6.01
C ASP A 202 24.03 3.59 -5.20
N TRP A 203 23.74 4.88 -5.38
CA TRP A 203 22.66 5.55 -4.65
C TRP A 203 21.27 4.95 -4.93
N ARG A 204 21.00 4.50 -6.15
CA ARG A 204 19.69 3.94 -6.53
C ARG A 204 19.49 2.58 -5.87
N LEU A 205 20.52 1.74 -5.86
CA LEU A 205 20.50 0.48 -5.11
C LEU A 205 20.39 0.71 -3.60
N ARG A 206 21.04 1.75 -3.05
CA ARG A 206 20.87 2.15 -1.64
C ARG A 206 19.42 2.49 -1.32
N GLU A 207 18.75 3.30 -2.14
CA GLU A 207 17.34 3.67 -1.91
C GLU A 207 16.40 2.47 -2.08
N LEU A 208 16.62 1.60 -3.08
CA LEU A 208 15.84 0.37 -3.25
C LEU A 208 16.01 -0.57 -2.05
N ASN A 209 17.23 -0.76 -1.55
CA ASN A 209 17.50 -1.57 -0.36
C ASN A 209 16.86 -0.98 0.90
N LYS A 210 16.89 0.34 1.05
CA LYS A 210 16.21 1.04 2.15
C LYS A 210 14.70 0.83 2.10
N SER A 211 14.08 0.97 0.92
CA SER A 211 12.65 0.71 0.73
C SER A 211 12.29 -0.74 1.08
N VAL A 212 13.05 -1.72 0.58
CA VAL A 212 12.86 -3.15 0.90
C VAL A 212 12.91 -3.39 2.41
N LYS A 213 13.95 -2.88 3.09
CA LYS A 213 14.12 -3.02 4.54
C LYS A 213 12.96 -2.39 5.32
N GLN A 214 12.45 -1.26 4.86
CA GLN A 214 11.29 -0.59 5.47
C GLN A 214 10.02 -1.44 5.30
N SER A 215 9.78 -2.00 4.11
CA SER A 215 8.65 -2.91 3.86
C SER A 215 8.72 -4.20 4.68
N GLU A 216 9.91 -4.79 4.84
CA GLU A 216 10.13 -5.96 5.68
C GLU A 216 9.80 -5.66 7.16
N ALA A 217 10.30 -4.55 7.70
CA ALA A 217 9.98 -4.11 9.06
C ALA A 217 8.49 -3.83 9.24
N TYR A 218 7.86 -3.17 8.25
CA TYR A 218 6.44 -2.87 8.23
C TYR A 218 5.58 -4.15 8.29
N LEU A 219 5.94 -5.17 7.50
CA LEU A 219 5.28 -6.47 7.49
C LEU A 219 5.50 -7.24 8.79
N ALA A 220 6.70 -7.19 9.36
CA ALA A 220 7.01 -7.85 10.63
C ALA A 220 6.15 -7.29 11.78
N ASP A 221 5.95 -5.97 11.83
CA ASP A 221 5.07 -5.35 12.82
C ASP A 221 3.60 -5.69 12.59
N LEU A 222 3.13 -5.70 11.33
CA LEU A 222 1.78 -6.12 10.99
C LEU A 222 1.49 -7.57 11.39
N HIS A 223 2.48 -8.44 11.21
CA HIS A 223 2.36 -9.84 11.54
C HIS A 223 2.17 -10.05 13.06
N LYS A 224 2.80 -9.22 13.90
CA LYS A 224 2.57 -9.24 15.36
C LYS A 224 1.11 -8.91 15.70
N LEU A 225 0.52 -7.93 15.02
CA LEU A 225 -0.89 -7.57 15.19
C LEU A 225 -1.81 -8.69 14.70
N TYR A 226 -1.51 -9.29 13.55
CA TYR A 226 -2.20 -10.47 13.03
C TYR A 226 -2.24 -11.63 14.02
N LEU A 227 -1.08 -12.01 14.58
CA LEU A 227 -1.00 -13.09 15.58
C LEU A 227 -1.80 -12.75 16.84
N SER A 228 -1.85 -11.47 17.22
CA SER A 228 -2.61 -11.00 18.37
C SER A 228 -4.12 -11.12 18.15
N ILE A 229 -4.65 -10.61 17.02
CA ILE A 229 -6.08 -10.70 16.73
C ILE A 229 -6.51 -12.15 16.48
N HIS A 230 -5.67 -12.97 15.83
CA HIS A 230 -5.95 -14.38 15.59
C HIS A 230 -6.09 -15.14 16.92
N ASN A 231 -5.16 -14.96 17.86
CA ASN A 231 -5.24 -15.57 19.19
C ASN A 231 -6.52 -15.15 19.92
N ASP A 232 -6.89 -13.88 19.84
CA ASP A 232 -8.09 -13.38 20.48
C ASP A 232 -9.35 -14.02 19.85
N LEU A 233 -9.37 -14.21 18.53
CA LEU A 233 -10.50 -14.81 17.82
C LEU A 233 -10.65 -16.30 18.17
N VAL A 234 -9.56 -17.08 18.15
CA VAL A 234 -9.58 -18.51 18.49
C VAL A 234 -9.99 -18.74 19.94
N LYS A 235 -9.52 -17.88 20.87
CA LYS A 235 -9.88 -17.98 22.29
C LYS A 235 -11.22 -17.35 22.63
N ASN A 236 -11.85 -16.68 21.67
CA ASN A 236 -13.04 -15.85 21.87
C ASN A 236 -12.90 -14.88 23.07
N LYS A 237 -11.75 -14.19 23.17
CA LYS A 237 -11.42 -13.27 24.26
C LYS A 237 -10.66 -12.04 23.73
N ALA A 238 -11.18 -10.84 23.97
CA ALA A 238 -10.49 -9.59 23.63
C ALA A 238 -9.47 -9.23 24.72
N GLN A 239 -8.18 -9.44 24.43
CA GLN A 239 -7.11 -9.27 25.43
C GLN A 239 -5.82 -8.69 24.84
N LYS A 240 -5.47 -9.03 23.59
CA LYS A 240 -4.24 -8.58 22.93
C LYS A 240 -4.50 -7.46 21.95
N VAL A 241 -5.72 -7.35 21.42
CA VAL A 241 -6.13 -6.31 20.49
C VAL A 241 -7.26 -5.50 21.10
N PHE A 242 -7.09 -4.18 21.10
CA PHE A 242 -8.14 -3.24 21.42
C PHE A 242 -8.91 -2.92 20.13
N VAL A 243 -10.23 -2.99 20.19
CA VAL A 243 -11.14 -2.61 19.11
C VAL A 243 -12.16 -1.62 19.65
N GLN A 244 -12.29 -0.47 19.00
CA GLN A 244 -13.31 0.52 19.26
C GLN A 244 -14.17 0.67 18.00
N ALA A 245 -15.44 0.32 18.10
CA ALA A 245 -16.43 0.62 17.07
C ALA A 245 -17.22 1.86 17.48
N MET A 246 -17.55 2.70 16.49
CA MET A 246 -18.44 3.84 16.61
C MET A 246 -19.45 3.76 15.47
N GLU A 247 -20.71 4.04 15.77
CA GLU A 247 -21.77 4.17 14.80
C GLU A 247 -22.18 5.63 14.71
N VAL A 248 -22.35 6.13 13.49
CA VAL A 248 -22.98 7.43 13.21
C VAL A 248 -24.19 7.20 12.31
N ASP A 249 -25.25 7.98 12.52
CA ASP A 249 -26.55 7.91 11.82
C ASP A 249 -26.58 8.73 10.51
N TRP A 250 -25.40 8.85 9.89
CA TRP A 250 -25.23 9.41 8.55
C TRP A 250 -24.23 8.59 7.74
N VAL A 251 -24.33 8.70 6.42
CA VAL A 251 -23.54 7.91 5.48
C VAL A 251 -22.36 8.72 4.99
N ILE A 252 -21.15 8.28 5.32
CA ILE A 252 -19.94 8.81 4.70
C ILE A 252 -19.84 8.18 3.31
N PRO A 253 -19.79 8.94 2.21
CA PRO A 253 -19.81 8.39 0.84
C PRO A 253 -18.44 7.84 0.41
N CYS A 254 -17.78 7.13 1.32
CA CYS A 254 -16.48 6.50 1.16
C CYS A 254 -16.39 5.23 2.02
N CYS A 255 -15.88 4.16 1.43
CA CYS A 255 -15.46 2.93 2.09
C CYS A 255 -13.96 2.98 2.29
N LEU A 256 -13.46 2.65 3.47
CA LEU A 256 -12.02 2.59 3.76
C LEU A 256 -11.73 1.39 4.65
N ALA A 257 -10.67 0.63 4.35
CA ALA A 257 -10.18 -0.42 5.23
C ALA A 257 -8.64 -0.51 5.12
N GLY A 258 -7.93 0.11 6.06
CA GLY A 258 -6.50 0.31 5.90
C GLY A 258 -5.74 0.38 7.21
N ARG A 259 -4.40 0.41 7.09
CA ARG A 259 -3.48 0.57 8.21
C ARG A 259 -2.82 1.94 8.17
N GLY A 260 -2.96 2.67 9.26
CA GLY A 260 -2.24 3.89 9.55
C GLY A 260 -1.40 3.73 10.82
N GLY A 261 -0.83 4.82 11.29
CA GLY A 261 -0.18 4.84 12.59
C GLY A 261 0.58 6.12 12.84
N PHE A 262 1.11 6.23 14.04
CA PHE A 262 1.90 7.39 14.45
C PHE A 262 3.06 6.99 15.34
N LYS A 263 4.10 7.82 15.31
CA LYS A 263 5.24 7.69 16.21
C LYS A 263 4.81 8.12 17.60
N LEU A 264 5.05 7.26 18.59
CA LEU A 264 4.80 7.60 19.98
C LEU A 264 5.93 8.51 20.48
N ASN A 265 5.57 9.61 21.12
CA ASN A 265 6.54 10.49 21.77
C ASN A 265 6.96 9.90 23.14
N ASN A 266 7.66 8.78 23.10
CA ASN A 266 8.20 8.08 24.27
C ASN A 266 9.66 7.68 24.04
N LYS A 267 10.35 7.23 25.10
CA LYS A 267 11.77 6.85 25.05
C LYS A 267 12.10 5.81 23.96
N SER A 268 11.15 4.93 23.61
CA SER A 268 11.35 3.90 22.59
C SER A 268 11.09 4.37 21.16
N LYS A 269 10.53 5.56 20.95
CA LYS A 269 10.12 6.11 19.63
C LYS A 269 9.36 5.10 18.76
N ARG A 270 8.66 4.14 19.40
CA ARG A 270 7.96 3.06 18.70
C ARG A 270 6.74 3.60 17.96
N ARG A 271 6.33 2.95 16.87
CA ARG A 271 5.07 3.26 16.18
C ARG A 271 3.91 2.54 16.87
N ALA A 272 2.77 3.21 16.97
CA ALA A 272 1.49 2.56 17.24
C ALA A 272 0.78 2.34 15.89
N ASP A 273 0.49 1.09 15.58
CA ASP A 273 -0.25 0.72 14.36
C ASP A 273 -1.75 0.77 14.62
N ILE A 274 -2.48 1.39 13.71
CA ILE A 274 -3.93 1.49 13.80
C ILE A 274 -4.51 0.91 12.52
N ILE A 275 -5.54 0.10 12.66
CA ILE A 275 -6.42 -0.30 11.58
C ILE A 275 -7.65 0.60 11.67
N LEU A 276 -8.04 1.23 10.57
CA LEU A 276 -9.32 1.94 10.45
C LEU A 276 -10.17 1.22 9.41
N ASN A 277 -11.44 1.02 9.76
CA ASN A 277 -12.49 0.76 8.80
C ASN A 277 -13.50 1.90 8.85
N ALA A 278 -13.84 2.46 7.69
CA ALA A 278 -15.02 3.30 7.49
C ALA A 278 -15.97 2.56 6.56
N LEU A 279 -17.07 2.08 7.11
CA LEU A 279 -18.00 1.16 6.44
C LEU A 279 -19.38 1.80 6.39
N PRO A 280 -19.71 2.50 5.29
CA PRO A 280 -21.06 3.02 5.10
C PRO A 280 -22.05 1.88 4.96
N TYR A 281 -23.25 2.11 5.42
CA TYR A 281 -24.45 1.28 5.32
C TYR A 281 -25.60 2.21 4.90
N GLU A 282 -26.78 1.67 4.63
CA GLU A 282 -27.89 2.43 4.04
C GLU A 282 -28.19 3.76 4.74
N ASN A 283 -28.21 3.78 6.08
CA ASN A 283 -28.53 4.96 6.89
C ASN A 283 -27.50 5.30 7.97
N LYS A 284 -26.36 4.60 7.98
CA LYS A 284 -25.35 4.74 9.04
C LYS A 284 -23.95 4.47 8.52
N THR A 285 -22.93 4.84 9.27
CA THR A 285 -21.54 4.45 9.01
C THR A 285 -20.91 3.88 10.25
N PHE A 286 -20.27 2.72 10.12
CA PHE A 286 -19.39 2.20 11.16
C PHE A 286 -17.97 2.73 10.98
N LEU A 287 -17.41 3.30 12.04
CA LEU A 287 -16.01 3.62 12.16
C LEU A 287 -15.39 2.66 13.18
N ILE A 288 -14.53 1.75 12.71
CA ILE A 288 -13.91 0.72 13.55
C ILE A 288 -12.40 0.97 13.58
N LEU A 289 -11.88 1.28 14.77
CA LEU A 289 -10.45 1.44 15.01
C LEU A 289 -9.92 0.28 15.83
N ALA A 290 -8.76 -0.22 15.46
CA ALA A 290 -8.10 -1.27 16.22
C ALA A 290 -6.59 -1.10 16.30
N SER A 291 -6.02 -1.54 17.42
CA SER A 291 -4.58 -1.56 17.64
C SER A 291 -4.22 -2.64 18.66
N HIS A 292 -2.94 -2.86 18.90
CA HIS A 292 -2.52 -3.65 20.05
C HIS A 292 -3.06 -3.06 21.35
N PHE A 293 -3.47 -3.90 22.29
CA PHE A 293 -4.06 -3.45 23.55
C PHE A 293 -3.13 -2.52 24.36
N LYS A 294 -1.81 -2.76 24.30
CA LYS A 294 -0.78 -1.89 24.91
C LYS A 294 -0.80 -0.44 24.38
N ASP A 295 -1.44 -0.21 23.23
CA ASP A 295 -1.56 1.08 22.56
C ASP A 295 -2.90 1.77 22.81
N LYS A 296 -3.83 1.13 23.53
CA LYS A 296 -5.20 1.60 23.79
C LYS A 296 -5.25 3.09 24.17
N ARG A 297 -4.46 3.52 25.16
CA ARG A 297 -4.46 4.92 25.63
C ARG A 297 -4.19 5.94 24.51
N PHE A 298 -3.29 5.61 23.58
CA PHE A 298 -2.97 6.49 22.46
C PHE A 298 -4.10 6.50 21.42
N VAL A 299 -4.70 5.34 21.18
CA VAL A 299 -5.87 5.23 20.28
C VAL A 299 -7.06 5.98 20.86
N ASP A 300 -7.36 5.84 22.15
CA ASP A 300 -8.42 6.60 22.83
C ASP A 300 -8.19 8.11 22.68
N THR A 301 -6.96 8.57 22.87
CA THR A 301 -6.59 9.99 22.71
C THR A 301 -6.83 10.46 21.27
N TYR A 302 -6.43 9.66 20.29
CA TYR A 302 -6.67 9.92 18.87
C TYR A 302 -8.17 10.00 18.56
N ILE A 303 -8.97 9.02 18.98
CA ILE A 303 -10.42 8.99 18.78
C ILE A 303 -11.06 10.23 19.40
N ASN A 304 -10.71 10.55 20.65
CA ASN A 304 -11.26 11.71 21.37
C ASN A 304 -10.93 13.06 20.72
N SER A 305 -9.87 13.16 19.93
CA SER A 305 -9.62 14.39 19.16
C SER A 305 -10.59 14.59 17.99
N PHE A 306 -11.17 13.50 17.46
CA PHE A 306 -12.04 13.54 16.29
C PHE A 306 -13.54 13.34 16.60
N THR A 307 -13.90 12.81 17.77
CA THR A 307 -15.31 12.56 18.14
C THR A 307 -16.07 13.76 18.69
N LYS A 308 -15.41 14.91 18.88
CA LYS A 308 -16.03 16.11 19.47
C LYS A 308 -17.10 16.77 18.58
N HIS A 309 -17.04 16.55 17.27
CA HIS A 309 -17.95 17.16 16.30
C HIS A 309 -18.04 16.30 15.04
N PRO A 310 -19.21 16.18 14.36
CA PRO A 310 -19.35 15.40 13.13
C PRO A 310 -18.31 15.74 12.06
N PHE A 311 -18.01 17.03 11.86
CA PHE A 311 -16.99 17.46 10.89
C PHE A 311 -15.58 17.01 11.24
N HIS A 312 -15.27 16.80 12.52
CA HIS A 312 -13.98 16.23 12.90
C HIS A 312 -13.91 14.75 12.51
N LEU A 313 -15.00 13.98 12.64
CA LEU A 313 -15.04 12.60 12.14
C LEU A 313 -14.87 12.55 10.62
N ILE A 314 -15.48 13.48 9.88
CA ILE A 314 -15.29 13.58 8.43
C ILE A 314 -13.82 13.86 8.10
N LYS A 315 -13.21 14.85 8.77
CA LYS A 315 -11.78 15.18 8.62
C LYS A 315 -10.86 14.00 8.98
N MET A 316 -11.26 13.18 9.95
CA MET A 316 -10.53 11.95 10.28
C MET A 316 -10.52 11.00 9.08
N VAL A 317 -11.67 10.76 8.44
CA VAL A 317 -11.74 9.88 7.26
C VAL A 317 -10.95 10.47 6.09
N GLU A 318 -11.07 11.77 5.81
CA GLU A 318 -10.29 12.44 4.77
C GLU A 318 -8.78 12.34 5.02
N SER A 319 -8.34 12.56 6.26
CA SER A 319 -6.95 12.37 6.65
C SER A 319 -6.46 10.94 6.40
N TRP A 320 -7.30 9.93 6.68
CA TRP A 320 -6.96 8.54 6.41
C TRP A 320 -6.91 8.22 4.92
N MET A 321 -7.78 8.81 4.11
CA MET A 321 -7.72 8.68 2.66
C MET A 321 -6.42 9.23 2.09
N LEU A 322 -5.93 10.36 2.61
CA LEU A 322 -4.75 11.05 2.08
C LEU A 322 -3.44 10.50 2.65
N TYR A 323 -3.41 10.18 3.95
CA TYR A 323 -2.16 9.95 4.70
C TYR A 323 -2.15 8.63 5.47
N GLY A 324 -3.25 7.87 5.45
CA GLY A 324 -3.40 6.63 6.18
C GLY A 324 -3.27 5.40 5.29
N SER A 325 -4.10 5.32 4.24
CA SER A 325 -4.20 4.15 3.38
C SER A 325 -4.60 4.54 1.97
N ASP A 326 -4.16 3.76 0.99
CA ASP A 326 -4.61 3.78 -0.39
C ASP A 326 -5.82 2.87 -0.65
N HIS A 327 -6.27 2.13 0.37
CA HIS A 327 -7.40 1.22 0.27
C HIS A 327 -8.71 1.88 0.69
N TRP A 328 -9.17 2.77 -0.18
CA TRP A 328 -10.47 3.40 -0.05
C TRP A 328 -11.15 3.51 -1.41
N PHE A 329 -12.47 3.61 -1.35
CA PHE A 329 -13.36 3.72 -2.50
C PHE A 329 -14.33 4.85 -2.23
N ILE A 330 -14.49 5.75 -3.18
CA ILE A 330 -15.36 6.91 -3.06
C ILE A 330 -16.52 6.80 -4.07
N ARG A 331 -17.69 7.33 -3.67
CA ARG A 331 -18.83 7.50 -4.56
C ARG A 331 -18.44 8.40 -5.75
N PRO A 332 -18.71 8.01 -7.01
CA PRO A 332 -18.27 8.79 -8.18
C PRO A 332 -18.71 10.26 -8.17
N SER A 333 -19.97 10.55 -7.86
CA SER A 333 -20.52 11.92 -7.79
C SER A 333 -19.82 12.83 -6.78
N VAL A 334 -19.26 12.27 -5.70
CA VAL A 334 -18.47 13.04 -4.73
C VAL A 334 -17.18 13.51 -5.38
N TRP A 335 -16.49 12.65 -6.13
CA TRP A 335 -15.27 13.04 -6.83
C TRP A 335 -15.56 14.00 -7.99
N GLU A 336 -16.61 13.72 -8.76
CA GLU A 336 -16.97 14.48 -9.95
C GLU A 336 -17.41 15.91 -9.61
N SER A 337 -18.04 16.12 -8.45
CA SER A 337 -18.45 17.44 -7.96
C SER A 337 -17.30 18.30 -7.41
N LEU A 338 -16.12 17.74 -7.16
CA LEU A 338 -14.97 18.54 -6.73
C LEU A 338 -14.47 19.45 -7.86
N ALA A 339 -14.06 20.67 -7.49
CA ALA A 339 -13.32 21.55 -8.39
C ALA A 339 -12.00 20.88 -8.80
N ASP A 340 -11.53 21.16 -10.03
CA ASP A 340 -10.35 20.49 -10.58
C ASP A 340 -9.08 20.80 -9.78
N ASP A 341 -8.95 22.00 -9.21
CA ASP A 341 -7.83 22.33 -8.32
C ASP A 341 -7.84 21.50 -7.02
N VAL A 342 -9.02 21.13 -6.52
CA VAL A 342 -9.17 20.26 -5.35
C VAL A 342 -8.82 18.82 -5.71
N LYS A 343 -9.24 18.33 -6.89
CA LYS A 343 -8.85 17.00 -7.38
C LYS A 343 -7.32 16.88 -7.49
N ASP A 344 -6.66 17.89 -8.04
CA ASP A 344 -5.20 17.94 -8.15
C ASP A 344 -4.52 17.95 -6.77
N LYS A 345 -5.06 18.72 -5.81
CA LYS A 345 -4.58 18.71 -4.43
C LYS A 345 -4.73 17.33 -3.77
N VAL A 346 -5.86 16.65 -3.93
CA VAL A 346 -6.07 15.28 -3.43
C VAL A 346 -5.01 14.34 -3.99
N LEU A 347 -4.84 14.31 -5.32
CA LEU A 347 -3.88 13.43 -5.99
C LEU A 347 -2.43 13.70 -5.55
N LYS A 348 -2.07 14.97 -5.34
CA LYS A 348 -0.75 15.37 -4.84
C LYS A 348 -0.53 14.93 -3.38
N GLU A 349 -1.53 15.10 -2.52
CA GLU A 349 -1.43 14.73 -1.11
C GLU A 349 -1.35 13.22 -0.88
N LEU A 350 -1.90 12.39 -1.78
CA LEU A 350 -1.74 10.93 -1.74
C LEU A 350 -0.28 10.46 -1.85
N PHE A 351 0.62 11.28 -2.41
CA PHE A 351 2.07 11.04 -2.43
C PHE A 351 2.83 11.71 -1.29
N ASN A 352 2.15 12.36 -0.35
CA ASN A 352 2.80 13.09 0.74
C ASN A 352 3.13 12.20 1.93
N PHE A 353 4.23 11.45 1.81
CA PHE A 353 4.72 10.54 2.85
C PHE A 353 5.30 11.24 4.10
N ASN A 354 5.34 12.58 4.12
CA ASN A 354 5.80 13.36 5.28
C ASN A 354 4.68 13.66 6.28
N LYS A 355 3.42 13.49 5.86
CA LYS A 355 2.25 13.64 6.72
C LYS A 355 1.83 12.30 7.32
N SER A 356 0.99 12.37 8.35
CA SER A 356 0.43 11.19 9.03
C SER A 356 -1.07 11.38 9.21
N ILE A 357 -1.74 10.38 9.75
CA ILE A 357 -3.19 10.41 10.03
C ILE A 357 -3.64 11.53 11.00
N TYR A 358 -2.72 12.28 11.63
CA TYR A 358 -3.03 13.51 12.37
C TYR A 358 -3.14 14.76 11.49
N ALA A 359 -2.61 14.72 10.27
CA ALA A 359 -2.62 15.88 9.39
C ALA A 359 -4.05 16.14 8.90
N VAL A 360 -4.38 17.41 8.71
CA VAL A 360 -5.67 17.85 8.18
C VAL A 360 -5.37 18.60 6.89
N ALA A 361 -6.06 18.25 5.81
CA ALA A 361 -5.97 18.99 4.56
C ALA A 361 -6.62 20.38 4.71
N ASP A 362 -6.13 21.35 3.95
CA ASP A 362 -6.68 22.70 3.84
C ASP A 362 -7.83 22.80 2.81
N PHE A 363 -8.26 21.67 2.27
CA PHE A 363 -9.41 21.51 1.39
C PHE A 363 -10.31 20.38 1.90
N GLU A 364 -11.53 20.33 1.38
CA GLU A 364 -12.55 19.38 1.81
C GLU A 364 -12.92 18.44 0.65
N ILE A 365 -13.07 17.15 0.95
CA ILE A 365 -13.47 16.13 -0.03
C ILE A 365 -14.99 15.92 0.06
N PHE A 366 -15.52 15.80 1.28
CA PHE A 366 -16.94 15.53 1.50
C PHE A 366 -17.74 16.82 1.74
N VAL A 367 -17.78 17.72 0.75
CA VAL A 367 -18.50 19.01 0.85
C VAL A 367 -20.01 18.78 1.00
N GLY A 368 -20.62 18.01 0.09
CA GLY A 368 -22.07 17.75 0.14
C GLY A 368 -22.53 17.04 1.42
N LEU A 369 -21.70 16.19 2.03
CA LEU A 369 -22.02 15.57 3.32
C LEU A 369 -22.06 16.62 4.45
N ARG A 370 -21.12 17.56 4.47
CA ARG A 370 -21.10 18.63 5.47
C ARG A 370 -22.35 19.49 5.35
N GLU A 371 -22.73 19.88 4.13
CA GLU A 371 -23.96 20.64 3.86
C GLU A 371 -25.20 19.91 4.40
N GLN A 372 -25.33 18.60 4.13
CA GLN A 372 -26.42 17.78 4.65
C GLN A 372 -26.49 17.79 6.18
N LEU A 373 -25.34 17.72 6.86
CA LEU A 373 -25.29 17.73 8.33
C LEU A 373 -25.61 19.11 8.93
N ILE A 374 -25.26 20.20 8.25
CA ILE A 374 -25.66 21.55 8.68
C ILE A 374 -27.19 21.67 8.64
N LEU A 375 -27.81 21.23 7.56
CA LEU A 375 -29.26 21.28 7.40
C LEU A 375 -29.99 20.45 8.47
N ARG A 376 -29.44 19.28 8.84
CA ARG A 376 -30.00 18.44 9.92
C ARG A 376 -29.92 19.09 11.31
N GLN A 377 -28.97 19.99 11.57
CA GLN A 377 -28.87 20.67 12.86
C GLN A 377 -29.87 21.83 13.01
N GLN A 378 -30.49 22.25 11.90
CA GLN A 378 -31.46 23.36 11.86
C GLN A 378 -32.91 22.89 11.95
N THR A 379 -33.16 21.60 11.75
CA THR A 379 -34.45 20.91 11.90
C THR A 379 -34.53 20.19 13.23
#